data_AF-F4N0W1-F1
#
_entry.id   AF-F4N0W1-F1
#
_cell.length_a   1.000
_cell.length_b   1.000
_cell.length_c   1.000
_cell.angle_alpha   90.00
_cell.angle_beta   90.00
_cell.angle_gamma   90.00
#
_symmetry.space_group_name_H-M   'P 1'
#
loop_
_entity.id
_entity.type
_entity.pdbx_description
1 polymer ?
#
loop_
_entity_poly.entity_id
_entity_poly.type
_entity_poly.pdbx_seq_one_letter_code
_entity_poly.pdbx_strand_id
1 'polypeptide(L)' 'MKIKSTRALILFVAICLGLLLLAYQRVQHFADRPLAIQQETYFKLPAGTGRVALENLLQRDGLIKNTRWFPWLLP' A
#
# COMPACT_ATOMS: atom_id res chain seq x y z
N MET A 1 41.05 13.01 -6.98
CA MET A 1 39.65 13.32 -6.59
C MET A 1 38.60 12.22 -6.88
N LYS A 2 38.95 11.02 -7.42
CA LYS A 2 37.95 9.98 -7.78
C LYS A 2 37.44 9.09 -6.62
N ILE A 3 38.21 8.91 -5.55
CA ILE A 3 37.87 7.95 -4.48
C ILE A 3 36.66 8.41 -3.63
N LYS A 4 36.44 9.73 -3.50
CA LYS A 4 35.35 10.29 -2.69
C LYS A 4 33.97 10.02 -3.32
N SER A 5 33.86 10.05 -4.66
CA SER A 5 32.61 9.75 -5.37
C SER A 5 32.30 8.26 -5.40
N THR A 6 33.30 7.38 -5.51
CA THR A 6 33.09 5.93 -5.46
C THR A 6 32.57 5.48 -4.09
N ARG A 7 33.11 6.05 -2.99
CA ARG A 7 32.61 5.77 -1.63
C ARG A 7 31.17 6.25 -1.44
N ALA A 8 30.82 7.43 -1.95
CA ALA A 8 29.45 7.95 -1.90
C ALA A 8 28.47 7.07 -2.70
N LEU A 9 28.89 6.56 -3.88
CA LEU A 9 28.08 5.65 -4.68
C LEU A 9 27.84 4.31 -3.96
N ILE A 10 28.88 3.73 -3.36
CA ILE A 10 28.76 2.48 -2.60
C ILE A 10 27.80 2.66 -1.43
N LEU A 11 27.90 3.78 -0.72
CA LEU A 11 27.03 4.10 0.42
C LEU A 11 25.57 4.25 -0.05
N PHE A 12 25.34 4.92 -1.18
CA PHE A 12 24.02 5.07 -1.77
C PHE A 12 23.40 3.71 -2.16
N VAL A 13 24.18 2.85 -2.83
CA VAL A 13 23.73 1.51 -3.22
C VAL A 13 23.40 0.66 -1.99
N ALA A 14 24.22 0.73 -0.94
CA ALA A 14 23.96 0.02 0.31
C ALA A 14 22.65 0.49 0.98
N ILE A 15 22.37 1.80 0.97
CA ILE A 15 21.11 2.36 1.47
C ILE A 15 19.93 1.85 0.65
N CYS A 16 20.00 1.89 -0.69
CA CYS A 16 18.94 1.39 -1.55
C CYS A 16 18.65 -0.10 -1.31
N LEU A 17 19.69 -0.93 -1.19
CA LEU A 17 19.54 -2.36 -0.87
C LEU A 17 18.91 -2.57 0.50
N GLY A 18 19.31 -1.80 1.52
CA GLY A 18 18.70 -1.85 2.85
C GLY A 18 17.21 -1.51 2.81
N LEU A 19 16.82 -0.46 2.08
CA LEU A 19 15.42 -0.08 1.92
C LEU A 19 14.60 -1.15 1.19
N LEU A 20 15.16 -1.76 0.15
CA LEU A 20 14.55 -2.87 -0.59
C LEU A 20 14.27 -4.08 0.32
N LEU A 21 15.24 -4.46 1.15
CA LEU A 21 15.08 -5.57 2.10
C LEU A 21 14.01 -5.26 3.16
N LEU A 22 14.00 -4.04 3.70
CA LEU A 22 12.97 -3.61 4.66
C LEU A 22 11.57 -3.62 4.03
N ALA A 23 11.45 -3.12 2.79
CA ALA A 23 10.18 -3.15 2.05
C ALA A 23 9.73 -4.60 1.81
N TYR A 24 10.65 -5.48 1.41
CA TYR A 24 10.35 -6.89 1.17
C TYR A 24 9.83 -7.60 2.44
N GLN A 25 10.50 -7.40 3.58
CA GLN A 25 10.04 -7.94 4.86
C GLN A 25 8.68 -7.38 5.28
N ARG A 26 8.43 -6.08 5.03
CA ARG A 26 7.13 -5.46 5.30
C ARG A 26 6.00 -6.06 4.46
N VAL A 27 6.29 -6.45 3.22
CA VAL A 27 5.32 -7.12 2.34
C VAL A 27 5.10 -8.56 2.79
N GLN A 28 6.15 -9.31 3.16
CA GLN A 28 5.99 -10.68 3.67
C GLN A 28 5.14 -10.74 4.94
N HIS A 29 5.39 -9.85 5.89
CA HIS A 29 4.61 -9.75 7.13
C HIS A 29 3.36 -8.85 7.01
N PHE A 30 2.96 -8.49 5.80
CA PHE A 30 1.76 -7.68 5.60
C PHE A 30 0.49 -8.46 5.99
N ALA A 31 0.46 -9.76 5.69
CA ALA A 31 -0.67 -10.64 6.02
C ALA A 31 -0.82 -10.89 7.53
N ASP A 32 0.27 -10.81 8.30
CA ASP A 32 0.26 -10.98 9.76
C ASP A 32 -0.30 -9.78 10.51
N ARG A 33 -0.48 -8.64 9.83
CA ARG A 33 -1.03 -7.44 10.45
C ARG A 33 -2.52 -7.65 10.73
N PRO A 34 -2.98 -7.33 11.95
CA PRO A 34 -4.40 -7.43 12.26
C PRO A 34 -5.18 -6.56 11.27
N LEU A 35 -6.12 -7.18 10.55
CA LEU A 35 -6.98 -6.43 9.66
C LEU A 35 -7.75 -5.39 10.50
N ALA A 36 -7.84 -4.17 9.98
CA ALA A 36 -8.65 -3.13 10.61
C ALA A 36 -10.15 -3.49 10.62
N ILE A 37 -10.56 -4.47 9.81
CA ILE A 37 -11.91 -5.03 9.79
C ILE A 37 -11.99 -6.09 10.90
N GLN A 38 -12.37 -5.66 12.10
CA GLN A 38 -12.52 -6.52 13.28
C GLN A 38 -13.88 -7.23 13.35
N GLN A 39 -14.80 -6.88 12.46
CA GLN A 39 -16.18 -7.34 12.44
C GLN A 39 -16.55 -7.77 11.02
N GLU A 40 -17.23 -8.90 10.88
CA GLU A 40 -17.77 -9.35 9.60
C GLU A 40 -18.83 -8.35 9.11
N THR A 41 -18.43 -7.42 8.25
CA THR A 41 -19.31 -6.42 7.67
C THR A 41 -19.88 -6.93 6.34
N TYR A 42 -21.19 -7.10 6.28
CA TYR A 42 -21.89 -7.36 5.03
C TYR A 42 -22.00 -6.07 4.21
N PHE A 43 -21.13 -5.93 3.21
CA PHE A 43 -21.18 -4.83 2.27
C PHE A 43 -22.19 -5.11 1.16
N LYS A 44 -23.27 -4.30 1.10
CA LYS A 44 -24.26 -4.39 0.03
C LYS A 44 -23.80 -3.58 -1.16
N LEU A 45 -23.52 -4.25 -2.27
CA LEU A 45 -23.14 -3.61 -3.53
C LEU A 45 -24.36 -3.52 -4.46
N PRO A 46 -24.90 -2.30 -4.72
CA PRO A 46 -26.00 -2.14 -5.66
C PRO A 46 -25.61 -2.56 -7.09
N ALA A 47 -26.55 -3.12 -7.83
CA ALA A 47 -26.37 -3.38 -9.25
C ALA A 47 -26.08 -2.06 -10.02
N GLY A 48 -25.16 -2.09 -10.97
CA GLY A 48 -24.73 -0.91 -11.72
C GLY A 48 -23.74 0.01 -10.98
N THR A 49 -23.22 -0.40 -9.82
CA THR A 49 -22.18 0.36 -9.11
C THR A 49 -20.85 0.30 -9.87
N GLY A 50 -20.47 1.41 -10.49
CA GLY A 50 -19.14 1.59 -11.09
C GLY A 50 -18.05 1.93 -10.06
N ARG A 51 -16.79 1.98 -10.51
CA ARG A 51 -15.61 2.23 -9.67
C ARG A 51 -15.74 3.44 -8.73
N VAL A 52 -16.22 4.56 -9.26
CA VAL A 52 -16.37 5.82 -8.48
C VAL A 52 -17.47 5.70 -7.42
N ALA A 53 -18.57 5.02 -7.74
CA ALA A 53 -19.65 4.82 -6.79
C ALA A 53 -19.25 3.82 -5.69
N LEU A 54 -18.48 2.78 -6.05
CA LEU A 54 -17.92 1.82 -5.11
C LEU A 54 -16.94 2.49 -4.13
N GLU A 55 -16.03 3.33 -4.64
CA GLU A 55 -15.09 4.11 -3.81
C GLU A 55 -15.81 4.94 -2.76
N ASN A 56 -16.84 5.67 -3.18
CA ASN A 56 -17.68 6.47 -2.29
C ASN A 56 -18.43 5.62 -1.25
N LEU A 57 -18.95 4.46 -1.64
CA LEU A 57 -19.63 3.55 -0.71
C LEU A 57 -18.68 2.99 0.36
N LEU A 58 -17.47 2.59 -0.04
CA LEU A 58 -16.47 2.05 0.86
C LEU A 58 -15.91 3.12 1.82
N GLN A 59 -15.78 4.36 1.36
CA GLN A 59 -15.42 5.48 2.23
C GLN A 59 -16.56 5.83 3.19
N ARG A 60 -17.80 5.89 2.71
CA ARG A 60 -18.99 6.20 3.52
C ARG A 60 -19.23 5.17 4.63
N ASP A 61 -19.06 3.89 4.32
CA ASP A 61 -19.25 2.81 5.30
C ASP A 61 -18.01 2.61 6.21
N GLY A 62 -17.00 3.47 6.09
CA GLY A 62 -15.79 3.44 6.93
C GLY A 62 -14.87 2.24 6.68
N LEU A 63 -15.12 1.48 5.61
CA LEU A 63 -14.35 0.31 5.22
C LEU A 63 -12.96 0.70 4.67
N ILE A 64 -12.86 1.88 4.06
CA ILE A 64 -11.59 2.42 3.55
C ILE A 64 -11.39 3.84 4.07
N LYS A 65 -10.25 4.08 4.71
CA LYS A 65 -9.85 5.42 5.18
C LYS A 65 -9.15 6.28 4.14
N ASN A 66 -8.53 5.65 3.12
CA ASN A 66 -7.77 6.34 2.09
C ASN A 66 -8.15 5.85 0.71
N THR A 67 -8.72 6.74 -0.10
CA THR A 67 -9.17 6.46 -1.46
C THR A 67 -8.12 6.74 -2.53
N ARG A 68 -6.98 7.35 -2.17
CA ARG A 68 -5.94 7.77 -3.12
C ARG A 68 -5.42 6.64 -4.02
N TRP A 69 -5.39 5.41 -3.51
CA TRP A 69 -4.91 4.23 -4.24
C TRP A 69 -6.03 3.38 -4.84
N PHE A 70 -7.29 3.72 -4.56
CA PHE A 70 -8.46 2.96 -5.01
C PHE A 70 -8.53 2.82 -6.55
N PRO A 71 -8.24 3.89 -7.35
CA PRO A 71 -8.21 3.78 -8.81
C PRO A 71 -7.12 2.83 -9.35
N TRP A 72 -6.06 2.59 -8.58
CA TRP A 72 -4.97 1.68 -8.97
C TRP A 72 -5.27 0.22 -8.60
N LEU A 73 -6.08 0.00 -7.57
CA LEU A 73 -6.47 -1.34 -7.12
C LEU A 73 -7.58 -1.95 -8.00
N LEU A 74 -8.42 -1.09 -8.58
CA LEU A 74 -9.54 -1.48 -9.42
C LEU A 74 -9.50 -0.64 -10.70
N PRO A 75 -8.78 -1.10 -11.74
CA PRO A 75 -8.74 -0.43 -13.04
C PRO A 75 -10.08 -0.47 -13.78
#